data_AF-A0A914A9H5-F1
#
_entry.id   AF-A0A914A9H5-F1
#
_cell.length_a   1.000
_cell.length_b   1.000
_cell.length_c   1.000
_cell.angle_alpha   90.00
_cell.angle_beta   90.00
_cell.angle_gamma   90.00
#
_symmetry.space_group_name_H-M   'P 1'
#
loop_
_entity.id
_entity.type
_entity.pdbx_description
1 polymer ?
#
loop_
_entity_poly.entity_id
_entity_poly.type
_entity_poly.pdbx_seq_one_letter_code
_entity_poly.pdbx_strand_id
1 'polypeptide(L)'
;MTIPRLELMGATLSIKLDAMVRRELDVSLEDSVFWTDSTIVLQYVKNEERRFLTFVANRVAVIHSGSSPSQWHHVVSRLNPADDVSRGQTAEELLTNKRWLYGPDFLCLEDSEWPKSPSLRDLPDEDPEIKPDKEVVTVCAVNKMEQVDVVDRLLKRHSSWHRLKKNVAWLLQVKNYLRAKARKQPTVDMQKLLAVDEMTRAEDAIILYIQRESFCKELKFLQKDKVDSRRSKDYIKKTSPLYKLDPVLSADGIIRIGGRLKNAPVDEGVKRPAVLPKDHHVVTLIVRQFHQESGHSGREHVLSLLRQRYWLIKARSTVRSILRDCFGCRRQSATPVEQKMADLPSDRVTPNKPPFSFVGVDCFGPFMVKPGRSLVKRYGCIFTCLVVRAVHIEVLHTMEADSFINTLQRFMCRRGEPEEIRSDNWSNFVGAERELREATQSLDQQKVNEFLLQKGVK
;
A
#
# COMPACT_ATOMS: atom_id res chain seq x y z
N MET A 1 15.19 1.87 -7.31
CA MET A 1 15.78 1.56 -5.98
C MET A 1 17.28 1.48 -6.18
N THR A 2 18.08 2.15 -5.35
CA THR A 2 19.56 2.09 -5.43
C THR A 2 20.09 0.92 -4.61
N ILE A 3 21.30 0.43 -4.92
CA ILE A 3 21.94 -0.69 -4.21
C ILE A 3 22.05 -0.41 -2.70
N PRO A 4 22.57 0.75 -2.22
CA PRO A 4 22.63 1.05 -0.79
C PRO A 4 21.28 1.01 -0.07
N ARG A 5 20.20 1.40 -0.77
CA ARG A 5 18.84 1.34 -0.22
C ARG A 5 18.31 -0.08 -0.09
N LEU A 6 18.72 -1.00 -0.98
CA LEU A 6 18.37 -2.42 -0.88
C LEU A 6 19.12 -3.09 0.28
N GLU A 7 20.42 -2.82 0.39
CA GLU A 7 21.23 -3.32 1.52
C GLU A 7 20.70 -2.83 2.87
N LEU A 8 20.37 -1.54 2.97
CA LEU A 8 19.78 -0.97 4.18
C LEU A 8 18.40 -1.56 4.50
N MET A 9 17.64 -2.01 3.48
CA MET A 9 16.40 -2.74 3.71
C MET A 9 16.63 -4.14 4.28
N GLY A 10 17.68 -4.84 3.83
CA GLY A 10 18.10 -6.11 4.44
C GLY A 10 18.44 -5.94 5.92
N ALA A 11 19.23 -4.92 6.26
CA ALA A 11 19.54 -4.56 7.65
C ALA A 11 18.30 -4.15 8.47
N THR A 12 17.31 -3.49 7.85
CA THR A 12 16.05 -3.17 8.54
C THR A 12 15.23 -4.43 8.80
N LEU A 13 15.29 -5.41 7.89
CA LEU A 13 14.58 -6.68 8.01
C LEU A 13 15.18 -7.54 9.13
N SER A 14 16.51 -7.60 9.26
CA SER A 14 17.17 -8.35 10.33
C SER A 14 16.73 -7.88 11.72
N ILE A 15 16.60 -6.57 11.94
CA ILE A 15 16.11 -6.00 13.21
C ILE A 15 14.66 -6.40 13.52
N LYS A 16 13.81 -6.46 12.50
CA LYS A 16 12.42 -6.90 12.68
C LYS A 16 12.32 -8.39 12.98
N LEU A 17 13.18 -9.19 12.33
CA LEU A 17 13.25 -10.63 12.56
C LEU A 17 13.77 -10.91 13.97
N ASP A 18 14.82 -10.20 14.42
CA ASP A 18 15.32 -10.30 15.79
C ASP A 18 14.22 -10.00 16.83
N ALA A 19 13.52 -8.88 16.65
CA ALA A 19 12.42 -8.50 17.54
C ALA A 19 11.23 -9.48 17.50
N MET A 20 11.05 -10.22 16.40
CA MET A 20 10.05 -11.30 16.31
C MET A 20 10.56 -12.53 17.05
N VAL A 21 11.77 -13.00 16.76
CA VAL A 21 12.37 -14.20 17.36
C VAL A 21 12.43 -14.05 18.88
N ARG A 22 12.88 -12.91 19.41
CA ARG A 22 12.92 -12.63 20.85
C ARG A 22 11.55 -12.62 21.52
N ARG A 23 10.49 -12.30 20.78
CA ARG A 23 9.12 -12.26 21.32
C ARG A 23 8.50 -13.65 21.37
N GLU A 24 8.77 -14.46 20.35
CA GLU A 24 8.11 -15.76 20.16
C GLU A 24 8.89 -16.92 20.81
N LEU A 25 10.20 -16.76 21.02
CA LEU A 25 11.01 -17.77 21.72
C LEU A 25 10.92 -17.58 23.23
N ASP A 26 10.47 -18.63 23.93
CA ASP A 26 10.35 -18.67 25.39
C ASP A 26 11.66 -19.12 26.07
N VAL A 27 12.80 -18.68 25.51
CA VAL A 27 14.14 -18.94 26.04
C VAL A 27 14.88 -17.62 26.26
N SER A 28 15.71 -17.56 27.30
CA SER A 28 16.56 -16.39 27.55
C SER A 28 17.65 -16.32 26.48
N LEU A 29 17.62 -15.27 25.66
CA LEU A 29 18.61 -15.01 24.63
C LEU A 29 19.59 -13.93 25.08
N GLU A 30 20.88 -14.13 24.78
CA GLU A 30 21.92 -13.10 24.90
C GLU A 30 21.69 -11.95 23.91
N ASP A 31 22.51 -10.90 23.96
CA ASP A 31 22.40 -9.76 23.05
C ASP A 31 22.70 -10.14 21.59
N SER A 32 21.92 -9.61 20.65
CA SER A 32 22.05 -9.95 19.23
C SER A 32 23.20 -9.20 18.59
N VAL A 33 23.96 -9.91 17.75
CA VAL A 33 25.04 -9.34 16.95
C VAL A 33 24.65 -9.41 15.47
N PHE A 34 24.77 -8.29 14.77
CA PHE A 34 24.35 -8.15 13.38
C PHE A 34 25.56 -8.03 12.46
N TRP A 35 25.56 -8.81 11.38
CA TRP A 35 26.65 -8.84 10.40
C TRP A 35 26.14 -8.42 9.03
N THR A 36 26.87 -7.54 8.35
CA THR A 36 26.61 -7.15 6.96
C THR A 36 27.92 -7.00 6.20
N ASP A 37 27.92 -7.34 4.91
CA ASP A 37 29.06 -7.08 4.02
C ASP A 37 28.98 -5.70 3.34
N SER A 38 27.91 -4.95 3.62
CA SER A 38 27.70 -3.61 3.09
C SER A 38 28.34 -2.56 4.01
N THR A 39 29.53 -2.09 3.65
CA THR A 39 30.23 -1.02 4.38
C THR A 39 29.44 0.29 4.42
N ILE A 40 28.65 0.60 3.39
CA ILE A 40 27.79 1.79 3.34
C ILE A 40 26.66 1.71 4.37
N VAL A 41 26.10 0.52 4.64
CA VAL A 41 25.11 0.32 5.70
C VAL A 41 25.73 0.57 7.06
N LEU A 42 26.93 0.04 7.31
CA LEU A 42 27.65 0.28 8.56
C LEU A 42 27.96 1.77 8.75
N GLN A 43 28.34 2.47 7.69
CA GLN A 43 28.52 3.92 7.73
C GLN A 43 27.22 4.67 8.05
N TYR A 44 26.08 4.27 7.48
CA TYR A 44 24.78 4.87 7.81
C TYR A 44 24.35 4.60 9.26
N VAL A 45 24.60 3.40 9.79
CA VAL A 45 24.25 3.03 11.17
C VAL A 45 25.15 3.71 12.20
N LYS A 46 26.43 3.93 11.90
CA LYS A 46 27.37 4.62 12.81
C LYS A 46 27.26 6.14 12.76
N ASN A 47 26.59 6.69 11.76
CA ASN A 47 26.52 8.14 11.59
C ASN A 47 25.42 8.75 12.48
N GLU A 48 25.84 9.41 13.55
CA GLU A 48 24.94 10.13 14.47
C GLU A 48 24.84 11.64 14.17
N GLU A 49 25.71 12.17 13.31
CA GLU A 49 25.89 13.62 13.11
C GLU A 49 25.17 14.16 11.87
N ARG A 50 25.17 13.42 10.76
CA ARG A 50 24.70 13.88 9.45
C ARG A 50 23.22 13.59 9.23
N ARG A 51 22.53 14.49 8.51
CA ARG A 51 21.09 14.36 8.25
C ARG A 51 20.82 13.63 6.93
N PHE A 52 20.32 12.40 7.02
CA PHE A 52 19.91 11.64 5.85
C PHE A 52 18.59 12.11 5.20
N LEU A 53 18.42 11.81 3.91
CA LEU A 53 17.14 11.83 3.21
C LEU A 53 16.13 10.88 3.86
N THR A 54 14.83 11.15 3.66
CA THR A 54 13.74 10.51 4.41
C THR A 54 13.75 8.98 4.33
N PHE A 55 14.19 8.40 3.21
CA PHE A 55 14.27 6.94 3.09
C PHE A 55 15.30 6.37 4.08
N VAL A 56 16.57 6.76 3.96
CA VAL A 56 17.65 6.28 4.83
C VAL A 56 17.39 6.64 6.28
N ALA A 57 16.98 7.89 6.56
CA ALA A 57 16.67 8.35 7.93
C ALA A 57 15.63 7.45 8.63
N ASN A 58 14.55 7.08 7.94
CA ASN A 58 13.50 6.25 8.54
C ASN A 58 13.97 4.81 8.80
N ARG A 59 14.90 4.26 8.02
CA ARG A 59 15.39 2.88 8.19
C ARG A 59 16.47 2.83 9.26
N VAL A 60 17.39 3.78 9.27
CA VAL A 60 18.38 3.98 10.33
C VAL A 60 17.67 4.16 11.67
N ALA A 61 16.58 4.95 11.75
CA ALA A 61 15.78 5.08 12.96
C ALA A 61 15.15 3.76 13.44
N VAL A 62 14.72 2.88 12.52
CA VAL A 62 14.23 1.54 12.89
C VAL A 62 15.38 0.68 13.42
N ILE A 63 16.55 0.73 12.80
CA ILE A 63 17.73 -0.01 13.24
C ILE A 63 18.14 0.42 14.66
N HIS A 64 18.24 1.72 14.93
CA HIS A 64 18.56 2.24 16.27
C HIS A 64 17.48 1.97 17.32
N SER A 65 16.23 1.72 16.91
CA SER A 65 15.17 1.37 17.86
C SER A 65 15.27 -0.06 18.39
N GLY A 66 15.99 -0.94 17.69
CA GLY A 66 16.14 -2.35 18.04
C GLY A 66 17.59 -2.82 18.22
N SER A 67 18.57 -1.94 18.03
CA SER A 67 20.01 -2.26 18.19
C SER A 67 20.83 -0.98 18.40
N SER A 68 22.04 -1.16 18.93
CA SER A 68 23.06 -0.13 19.06
C SER A 68 24.10 -0.24 17.93
N PRO A 69 24.77 0.87 17.52
CA PRO A 69 25.81 0.82 16.48
C PRO A 69 26.97 -0.14 16.78
N SER A 70 27.23 -0.41 18.05
CA SER A 70 28.26 -1.34 18.51
C SER A 70 27.92 -2.80 18.22
N GLN A 71 26.64 -3.15 17.98
CA GLN A 71 26.21 -4.51 17.64
C GLN A 71 26.35 -4.83 16.15
N TRP A 72 26.82 -3.88 15.32
CA TRP A 72 26.91 -4.03 13.87
C TRP A 72 28.34 -4.20 13.39
N HIS A 73 28.61 -5.35 12.77
CA HIS A 73 29.94 -5.76 12.33
C HIS A 73 29.98 -6.05 10.83
N HIS A 74 31.19 -5.91 10.26
CA HIS A 74 31.43 -6.22 8.86
C HIS A 74 31.80 -7.69 8.66
N VAL A 75 31.06 -8.40 7.81
CA VAL A 75 31.47 -9.72 7.30
C VAL A 75 31.98 -9.55 5.87
N VAL A 76 33.08 -10.19 5.51
CA VAL A 76 33.54 -10.16 4.11
C VAL A 76 32.51 -10.90 3.24
N SER A 77 32.11 -10.36 2.09
CA SER A 77 31.07 -10.97 1.22
C SER A 77 31.26 -12.47 0.95
N ARG A 78 32.51 -12.94 0.78
CA ARG A 78 32.82 -14.36 0.59
C ARG A 78 32.48 -15.26 1.78
N LEU A 79 32.28 -14.68 2.96
CA LEU A 79 31.92 -15.35 4.21
C LEU A 79 30.49 -15.01 4.63
N ASN A 80 29.73 -14.24 3.85
CA ASN A 80 28.35 -13.90 4.19
C ASN A 80 27.42 -15.08 3.82
N PRO A 81 26.82 -15.79 4.79
CA PRO A 81 25.92 -16.90 4.49
C PRO A 81 24.61 -16.44 3.81
N ALA A 82 24.21 -15.17 3.94
CA ALA A 82 23.01 -14.67 3.27
C ALA A 82 23.10 -14.73 1.73
N ASP A 83 24.32 -14.73 1.19
CA ASP A 83 24.58 -14.86 -0.24
C ASP A 83 24.24 -16.24 -0.80
N ASP A 84 24.26 -17.28 0.04
CA ASP A 84 23.97 -18.67 -0.38
C ASP A 84 22.52 -18.81 -0.86
N VAL A 85 21.60 -18.13 -0.20
CA VAL A 85 20.17 -18.14 -0.57
C VAL A 85 19.86 -17.05 -1.61
N SER A 86 20.53 -15.90 -1.56
CA SER A 86 20.25 -14.80 -2.50
C SER A 86 20.72 -15.08 -3.93
N ARG A 87 21.79 -15.88 -4.10
CA ARG A 87 22.35 -16.24 -5.42
C ARG A 87 21.74 -17.51 -6.03
N GLY A 88 20.95 -18.25 -5.26
CA GLY A 88 20.27 -19.48 -5.68
C GLY A 88 21.11 -20.74 -5.45
N GLN A 89 20.59 -21.65 -4.63
CA GLN A 89 21.11 -23.00 -4.38
C GLN A 89 19.96 -24.01 -4.45
N THR A 90 20.26 -25.26 -4.82
CA THR A 90 19.28 -26.33 -4.72
C THR A 90 19.03 -26.72 -3.26
N ALA A 91 17.88 -27.33 -2.98
CA ALA A 91 17.56 -27.76 -1.60
C ALA A 91 18.59 -28.78 -1.05
N GLU A 92 19.12 -29.65 -1.90
CA GLU A 92 20.12 -30.66 -1.52
C GLU A 92 21.47 -30.03 -1.18
N GLU A 93 21.92 -29.05 -1.96
CA GLU A 93 23.14 -28.28 -1.69
C GLU A 93 23.01 -27.46 -0.39
N LEU A 94 21.85 -26.83 -0.16
CA LEU A 94 21.63 -26.04 1.04
C LEU A 94 21.64 -26.90 2.32
N LEU A 95 21.09 -28.12 2.26
CA LEU A 95 21.09 -29.07 3.38
C LEU A 95 22.50 -29.60 3.73
N THR A 96 23.43 -29.57 2.79
CA THR A 96 24.81 -30.01 2.99
C THR A 96 25.79 -28.84 3.20
N ASN A 97 25.33 -27.60 2.99
CA ASN A 97 26.12 -26.39 3.15
C ASN A 97 26.34 -26.04 4.63
N LYS A 98 27.51 -26.42 5.15
CA LYS A 98 27.92 -26.14 6.54
C LYS A 98 27.94 -24.65 6.87
N ARG A 99 28.30 -23.78 5.92
CA ARG A 99 28.34 -22.32 6.14
C ARG A 99 26.93 -21.75 6.35
N TRP A 100 25.93 -22.28 5.66
CA TRP A 100 24.53 -21.88 5.86
C TRP A 100 23.99 -22.37 7.22
N LEU A 101 24.30 -23.62 7.57
CA LEU A 101 23.77 -24.26 8.78
C LEU A 101 24.42 -23.76 10.08
N TYR A 102 25.73 -23.55 10.08
CA TYR A 102 26.50 -23.21 11.28
C TYR A 102 27.04 -21.78 11.28
N GLY A 103 26.93 -21.06 10.16
CA GLY A 103 27.58 -19.78 9.97
C GLY A 103 29.09 -19.93 9.68
N PRO A 104 29.81 -18.81 9.53
CA PRO A 104 31.26 -18.80 9.41
C PRO A 104 31.97 -19.24 10.69
N ASP A 105 33.09 -19.95 10.55
CA ASP A 105 33.86 -20.52 11.68
C ASP A 105 34.21 -19.51 12.77
N PHE A 106 34.43 -18.24 12.41
CA PHE A 106 34.79 -17.19 13.38
C PHE A 106 33.64 -16.87 14.36
N LEU A 107 32.38 -17.16 14.03
CA LEU A 107 31.26 -16.97 14.96
C LEU A 107 31.26 -18.00 16.09
N CYS A 108 32.01 -19.09 15.95
CA CYS A 108 32.21 -20.09 17.00
C CYS A 108 33.39 -19.75 17.93
N LEU A 109 34.17 -18.71 17.61
CA LEU A 109 35.26 -18.21 18.43
C LEU A 109 34.75 -17.14 19.40
N GLU A 110 35.54 -16.83 20.43
CA GLU A 110 35.23 -15.73 21.34
C GLU A 110 35.19 -14.38 20.60
N ASP A 111 34.38 -13.43 21.08
CA ASP A 111 34.24 -12.07 20.53
C ASP A 111 35.59 -11.36 20.32
N SER A 112 36.60 -11.68 21.14
CA SER A 112 37.95 -11.13 21.05
C SER A 112 38.73 -11.57 19.80
N GLU A 113 38.36 -12.72 19.23
CA GLU A 113 38.97 -13.35 18.05
C GLU A 113 38.19 -13.06 16.77
N TRP A 114 37.06 -12.35 16.86
CA TRP A 114 36.27 -12.00 15.69
C TRP A 114 37.01 -11.06 14.72
N PRO A 115 36.68 -11.11 13.41
CA PRO A 115 37.27 -10.23 12.43
C PRO A 115 37.03 -8.76 12.80
N LYS A 116 38.12 -8.00 12.89
CA LYS A 116 38.01 -6.55 13.10
C LYS A 116 37.31 -5.92 11.90
N SER A 117 36.30 -5.11 12.19
CA SER A 117 35.64 -4.32 11.15
C SER A 117 36.66 -3.39 10.48
N PRO A 118 36.55 -3.16 9.16
CA PRO A 118 37.44 -2.25 8.46
C PRO A 118 37.32 -0.85 9.05
N SER A 119 38.39 -0.05 8.95
CA SER A 119 38.33 1.37 9.29
C SER A 119 37.37 2.08 8.31
N LEU A 120 36.15 2.31 8.77
CA LEU A 120 35.14 3.00 7.99
C LEU A 120 35.51 4.48 7.95
N ARG A 121 35.66 5.02 6.73
CA ARG A 121 35.78 6.47 6.54
C ARG A 121 34.41 7.12 6.81
N ASP A 122 34.42 8.39 7.15
CA ASP A 122 33.18 9.17 7.17
C ASP A 122 32.53 9.18 5.79
N LEU A 123 31.20 9.29 5.78
CA LEU A 123 30.46 9.36 4.53
C LEU A 123 30.88 10.61 3.75
N PRO A 124 31.14 10.50 2.43
CA PRO A 124 31.45 11.67 1.60
C PRO A 124 30.32 12.72 1.69
N ASP A 125 30.68 14.01 1.65
CA ASP A 125 29.71 15.12 1.64
C ASP A 125 28.77 15.08 0.42
N GLU A 126 29.20 14.42 -0.64
CA GLU A 126 28.48 14.24 -1.90
C GLU A 126 27.60 12.98 -1.95
N ASP A 127 27.47 12.23 -0.84
CA ASP A 127 26.59 11.05 -0.81
C ASP A 127 25.15 11.47 -1.14
N PRO A 128 24.50 10.86 -2.15
CA PRO A 128 23.18 11.27 -2.63
C PRO A 128 22.07 11.06 -1.60
N GLU A 129 22.31 10.29 -0.53
CA GLU A 129 21.40 10.06 0.57
C GLU A 129 21.61 11.02 1.74
N ILE A 130 22.65 11.84 1.72
CA ILE A 130 22.87 12.92 2.69
C ILE A 130 22.13 14.17 2.22
N LYS A 131 21.42 14.84 3.13
CA LYS A 131 20.84 16.15 2.83
C LYS A 131 21.99 17.15 2.73
N PRO A 132 22.06 17.97 1.67
CA PRO A 132 23.02 19.05 1.63
C PRO A 132 22.82 19.92 2.86
N ASP A 133 23.90 20.20 3.57
CA ASP A 133 23.91 21.16 4.67
C ASP A 133 23.51 22.51 4.10
N LYS A 134 22.23 22.86 4.28
CA LYS A 134 21.82 24.25 4.17
C LYS A 134 22.41 24.92 5.38
N GLU A 135 23.55 25.58 5.19
CA GLU A 135 24.04 26.59 6.13
C GLU A 135 22.83 27.43 6.55
N VAL A 136 22.44 27.30 7.81
CA VAL A 136 21.40 28.14 8.39
C VAL A 136 22.08 29.47 8.69
N VAL A 137 22.38 30.22 7.64
CA VAL A 137 22.69 31.64 7.78
C VAL A 137 21.38 32.31 8.15
N THR A 138 21.26 32.69 9.42
CA THR A 138 20.17 33.52 9.90
C THR A 138 20.38 34.93 9.34
N VAL A 139 19.95 35.15 8.10
CA VAL A 139 19.81 36.49 7.54
C VAL A 139 18.35 36.90 7.69
N CYS A 140 18.10 37.85 8.58
CA CYS A 140 16.87 38.63 8.59
C CYS A 140 16.82 39.52 7.33
N ALA A 141 16.50 38.93 6.18
CA ALA A 141 16.19 39.67 4.96
C ALA A 141 14.80 39.25 4.49
N VAL A 142 13.87 40.20 4.59
CA VAL A 142 12.51 40.09 4.06
C VAL A 142 12.59 40.12 2.54
N ASN A 143 12.89 38.97 1.93
CA ASN A 143 12.74 38.79 0.48
C ASN A 143 11.40 38.12 0.18
N LYS A 144 10.59 38.83 -0.61
CA LYS A 144 9.39 38.32 -1.30
C LYS A 144 9.81 37.25 -2.32
N MET A 145 10.19 36.07 -1.86
CA MET A 145 9.93 34.83 -2.59
C MET A 145 8.53 34.38 -2.20
N GLU A 146 7.79 33.71 -3.10
CA GLU A 146 6.45 33.16 -2.82
C GLU A 146 6.49 32.33 -1.53
N GLN A 147 6.14 32.97 -0.42
CA GLN A 147 6.16 32.37 0.90
C GLN A 147 4.98 31.41 0.96
N VAL A 148 5.24 30.12 0.76
CA VAL A 148 4.34 29.12 1.33
C VAL A 148 4.39 29.36 2.83
N ASP A 149 3.28 29.86 3.39
CA ASP A 149 3.15 30.21 4.79
C ASP A 149 3.62 29.02 5.65
N VAL A 150 4.42 29.30 6.69
CA VAL A 150 4.87 28.27 7.65
C VAL A 150 3.67 27.54 8.24
N VAL A 151 2.56 28.27 8.44
CA VAL A 151 1.30 27.69 8.88
C VAL A 151 0.73 26.75 7.82
N ASP A 152 0.69 27.11 6.53
CA ASP A 152 0.23 26.20 5.47
C ASP A 152 1.04 24.91 5.40
N ARG A 153 2.37 25.00 5.57
CA ARG A 153 3.25 23.81 5.65
C ARG A 153 2.88 22.95 6.86
N LEU A 154 2.64 23.57 8.01
CA LEU A 154 2.18 22.87 9.21
C LEU A 154 0.85 22.16 8.95
N LEU A 155 -0.13 22.84 8.36
CA LEU A 155 -1.44 22.26 8.07
C LEU A 155 -1.32 21.07 7.12
N LYS A 156 -0.57 21.20 6.01
CA LYS A 156 -0.38 20.16 4.98
C LYS A 156 0.39 18.93 5.48
N ARG A 157 1.27 19.08 6.48
CA ARG A 157 2.04 17.96 7.07
C ARG A 157 1.16 16.97 7.83
N HIS A 158 -0.04 17.37 8.25
CA HIS A 158 -0.92 16.52 9.05
C HIS A 158 -1.92 15.78 8.18
N SER A 159 -2.12 14.49 8.46
CA SER A 159 -3.13 13.63 7.81
C SER A 159 -4.35 13.35 8.69
N SER A 160 -4.35 13.82 9.94
CA SER A 160 -5.42 13.64 10.93
C SER A 160 -5.82 14.97 11.55
N TRP A 161 -7.12 15.24 11.58
CA TRP A 161 -7.67 16.47 12.18
C TRP A 161 -7.39 16.53 13.69
N HIS A 162 -7.61 15.43 14.43
CA HIS A 162 -7.26 15.35 15.85
C HIS A 162 -5.78 15.64 16.13
N ARG A 163 -4.84 15.03 15.38
CA ARG A 163 -3.40 15.27 15.55
C ARG A 163 -3.02 16.73 15.26
N LEU A 164 -3.62 17.30 14.21
CA LEU A 164 -3.42 18.72 13.90
C LEU A 164 -3.89 19.62 15.04
N LYS A 165 -5.11 19.40 15.56
CA LYS A 165 -5.65 20.15 16.70
C LYS A 165 -4.75 20.05 17.93
N LYS A 166 -4.31 18.83 18.27
CA LYS A 166 -3.41 18.60 19.41
C LYS A 166 -2.09 19.36 19.28
N ASN A 167 -1.47 19.32 18.10
CA ASN A 167 -0.22 20.04 17.87
C ASN A 167 -0.42 21.56 17.90
N VAL A 168 -1.50 22.08 17.32
CA VAL A 168 -1.80 23.52 17.40
C VAL A 168 -2.12 23.94 18.82
N ALA A 169 -2.79 23.11 19.62
CA ALA A 169 -3.07 23.39 21.03
C ALA A 169 -1.77 23.57 21.83
N TRP A 170 -0.81 22.66 21.67
CA TRP A 170 0.52 22.81 22.28
C TRP A 170 1.24 24.07 21.81
N LEU A 171 1.21 24.39 20.50
CA LEU A 171 1.82 25.61 19.99
C LEU A 171 1.19 26.87 20.61
N LEU A 172 -0.12 26.89 20.82
CA LEU A 172 -0.82 28.00 21.47
C LEU A 172 -0.44 28.10 22.96
N GLN A 173 -0.27 26.98 23.66
CA GLN A 173 0.23 26.99 25.04
C GLN A 173 1.65 27.55 25.12
N VAL A 174 2.57 27.07 24.29
CA VAL A 174 3.95 27.59 24.23
C VAL A 174 3.95 29.09 23.95
N LYS A 175 3.12 29.55 22.99
CA LYS A 175 2.95 30.97 22.70
C LYS A 175 2.48 31.76 23.92
N ASN A 176 1.53 31.24 24.69
CA ASN A 176 1.03 31.90 25.89
C ASN A 176 2.07 31.92 27.00
N TYR A 177 2.80 30.82 27.21
CA TYR A 177 3.93 30.73 28.14
C TYR A 177 5.01 31.77 27.83
N LEU A 178 5.46 31.84 26.56
CA LEU A 178 6.47 32.79 26.13
C LEU A 178 6.00 34.25 26.29
N ARG A 179 4.72 34.53 26.00
CA ARG A 179 4.13 35.85 26.21
C ARG A 179 4.06 36.24 27.69
N ALA A 180 3.67 35.30 28.57
CA ALA A 180 3.64 35.53 30.01
C ALA A 180 5.05 35.82 30.54
N LYS A 181 6.04 35.02 30.14
CA LYS A 181 7.45 35.20 30.49
C LYS A 181 7.98 36.56 30.03
N ALA A 182 7.71 36.96 28.78
CA ALA A 182 8.10 38.26 28.25
C ALA A 182 7.44 39.44 28.98
N ARG A 183 6.19 39.27 29.45
CA ARG A 183 5.43 40.28 30.20
C ARG A 183 5.65 40.22 31.72
N LYS A 184 6.54 39.35 32.21
CA LYS A 184 6.78 39.08 33.63
C LYS A 184 5.49 38.72 34.41
N GLN A 185 4.57 38.03 33.75
CA GLN A 185 3.33 37.52 34.34
C GLN A 185 3.50 36.06 34.79
N PRO A 186 2.61 35.55 35.67
CA PRO A 186 2.61 34.14 36.05
C PRO A 186 2.54 33.25 34.81
N THR A 187 3.49 32.33 34.69
CA THR A 187 3.58 31.43 33.53
C THR A 187 2.58 30.29 33.66
N VAL A 188 2.07 29.84 32.52
CA VAL A 188 1.28 28.60 32.43
C VAL A 188 2.17 27.40 32.75
N ASP A 189 1.68 26.46 33.53
CA ASP A 189 2.38 25.19 33.77
C ASP A 189 2.38 24.33 32.50
N MET A 190 3.57 24.11 31.94
CA MET A 190 3.78 23.35 30.71
C MET A 190 3.84 21.83 30.94
N GLN A 191 3.90 21.36 32.19
CA GLN A 191 3.87 19.94 32.54
C GLN A 191 2.44 19.40 32.63
N LYS A 192 1.45 20.29 32.64
CA LYS A 192 0.04 19.92 32.69
C LYS A 192 -0.44 19.31 31.36
N LEU A 193 -1.26 18.27 31.46
CA LEU A 193 -1.94 17.67 30.31
C LEU A 193 -2.89 18.67 29.64
N LEU A 194 -2.99 18.58 28.30
CA LEU A 194 -3.91 19.38 27.49
C LEU A 194 -5.36 19.18 27.93
N ALA A 195 -6.05 20.28 28.20
CA ALA A 195 -7.46 20.28 28.53
C ALA A 195 -8.36 20.39 27.28
N VAL A 196 -9.65 20.03 27.43
CA VAL A 196 -10.62 20.01 26.32
C VAL A 196 -10.88 21.40 25.76
N ASP A 197 -10.92 22.43 26.61
CA ASP A 197 -11.07 23.82 26.20
C ASP A 197 -9.90 24.29 25.33
N GLU A 198 -8.70 23.78 25.56
CA GLU A 198 -7.51 24.10 24.76
C GLU A 198 -7.58 23.47 23.37
N MET A 199 -8.11 22.25 23.27
CA MET A 199 -8.42 21.61 21.99
C MET A 199 -9.47 22.39 21.21
N THR A 200 -10.48 22.96 21.88
CA THR A 200 -11.49 23.82 21.26
C THR A 200 -10.90 25.15 20.81
N ARG A 201 -10.05 25.80 21.61
CA ARG A 201 -9.34 27.03 21.19
C ARG A 201 -8.42 26.78 19.99
N ALA A 202 -7.76 25.63 19.95
CA ALA A 202 -6.91 25.25 18.82
C ALA A 202 -7.75 25.04 17.55
N GLU A 203 -8.89 24.39 17.67
CA GLU A 203 -9.87 24.26 16.59
C GLU A 203 -10.30 25.62 16.03
N ASP A 204 -10.75 26.52 16.91
CA ASP A 204 -11.20 27.86 16.55
C ASP A 204 -10.08 28.67 15.89
N ALA A 205 -8.85 28.58 16.39
CA ALA A 205 -7.69 29.25 15.82
C ALA A 205 -7.38 28.76 14.39
N ILE A 206 -7.48 27.45 14.13
CA ILE A 206 -7.28 26.89 12.78
C ILE A 206 -8.39 27.36 11.85
N ILE A 207 -9.66 27.31 12.28
CA ILE A 207 -10.79 27.76 11.47
C ILE A 207 -10.64 29.23 11.12
N LEU A 208 -10.31 30.06 12.11
CA LEU A 208 -10.09 31.49 11.91
C LEU A 208 -8.97 31.78 10.91
N TYR A 209 -7.88 31.00 10.96
CA TYR A 209 -6.79 31.12 9.98
C TYR A 209 -7.28 30.84 8.55
N ILE A 210 -7.98 29.72 8.34
CA ILE A 210 -8.51 29.33 7.03
C ILE A 210 -9.51 30.37 6.51
N GLN A 211 -10.36 30.91 7.38
CA GLN A 211 -11.29 31.98 7.01
C GLN A 211 -10.55 33.27 6.63
N ARG A 212 -9.46 33.62 7.31
CA ARG A 212 -8.61 34.77 6.94
C ARG A 212 -7.97 34.62 5.58
N GLU A 213 -7.56 33.40 5.24
CA GLU A 213 -6.99 33.10 3.93
C GLU A 213 -8.08 33.13 2.83
N SER A 214 -9.18 32.41 3.05
CA SER A 214 -10.20 32.16 2.01
C SER A 214 -11.27 33.26 1.90
N PHE A 215 -11.57 33.98 2.98
CA PHE A 215 -12.64 34.98 3.08
C PHE A 215 -12.12 36.33 3.60
N CYS A 216 -10.91 36.71 3.17
CA CYS A 216 -10.23 37.89 3.68
C CYS A 216 -11.01 39.20 3.47
N LYS A 217 -11.74 39.31 2.35
CA LYS A 217 -12.54 40.50 2.00
C LYS A 217 -13.80 40.58 2.87
N GLU A 218 -14.46 39.45 3.04
CA GLU A 218 -15.67 39.31 3.85
C GLU A 218 -15.38 39.54 5.34
N LEU A 219 -14.26 39.02 5.85
CA LEU A 219 -13.83 39.27 7.23
C LEU A 219 -13.59 40.75 7.51
N LYS A 220 -12.84 41.44 6.64
CA LYS A 220 -12.59 42.89 6.78
C LYS A 220 -13.88 43.70 6.77
N PHE A 221 -14.84 43.28 5.95
CA PHE A 221 -16.15 43.93 5.87
C PHE A 221 -16.95 43.71 7.17
N LEU A 222 -17.11 42.47 7.63
CA LEU A 222 -17.86 42.14 8.84
C LEU A 222 -17.25 42.71 10.13
N GLN A 223 -15.94 42.99 10.15
CA GLN A 223 -15.28 43.66 11.26
C GLN A 223 -15.59 45.15 11.33
N LYS A 224 -15.71 45.84 10.18
CA LYS A 224 -16.04 47.28 10.12
C LYS A 224 -17.48 47.56 10.52
N ASP A 225 -18.39 46.67 10.14
CA ASP A 225 -19.83 46.81 10.42
C ASP A 225 -20.16 46.78 11.93
N LYS A 226 -19.30 46.18 12.77
CA LYS A 226 -19.42 46.25 14.25
C LYS A 226 -19.08 47.62 14.84
N VAL A 227 -18.31 48.46 14.13
CA VAL A 227 -17.80 49.74 14.65
C VAL A 227 -18.73 50.90 14.26
N ASP A 228 -19.33 50.84 13.07
CA ASP A 228 -20.17 51.91 12.50
C ASP A 228 -21.66 51.53 12.44
N SER A 229 -22.25 51.16 13.59
CA SER A 229 -23.65 50.72 13.72
C SER A 229 -24.72 51.77 13.38
N ARG A 230 -24.37 52.90 12.75
CA ARG A 230 -25.33 53.95 12.39
C ARG A 230 -25.33 54.40 10.93
N ARG A 231 -24.36 54.04 10.06
CA ARG A 231 -24.34 54.59 8.69
C ARG A 231 -23.77 53.76 7.52
N SER A 232 -23.35 52.50 7.67
CA SER A 232 -22.84 51.77 6.50
C SER A 232 -23.87 50.79 5.92
N LYS A 233 -24.46 51.15 4.78
CA LYS A 233 -25.33 50.30 3.95
C LYS A 233 -24.54 49.48 2.92
N ASP A 234 -23.28 49.18 3.21
CA ASP A 234 -22.49 48.32 2.34
C ASP A 234 -22.89 46.87 2.63
N TYR A 235 -23.28 46.12 1.61
CA TYR A 235 -23.59 44.69 1.74
C TYR A 235 -22.42 43.86 1.21
N ILE A 236 -22.27 42.62 1.69
CA ILE A 236 -21.41 41.64 1.04
C ILE A 236 -21.76 41.60 -0.45
N LYS A 237 -20.75 41.67 -1.31
CA LYS A 237 -20.96 41.69 -2.77
C LYS A 237 -21.69 40.41 -3.20
N LYS A 238 -22.63 40.54 -4.16
CA LYS A 238 -23.36 39.41 -4.76
C LYS A 238 -22.45 38.31 -5.33
N THR A 239 -21.22 38.66 -5.67
CA THR A 239 -20.18 37.74 -6.18
C THR A 239 -19.53 36.89 -5.10
N SER A 240 -19.66 37.25 -3.82
CA SER A 240 -19.08 36.49 -2.71
C SER A 240 -19.81 35.15 -2.54
N PRO A 241 -19.09 34.06 -2.27
CA PRO A 241 -19.71 32.77 -1.99
C PRO A 241 -20.52 32.78 -0.68
N LEU A 242 -20.32 33.79 0.18
CA LEU A 242 -21.04 33.96 1.44
C LEU A 242 -22.31 34.79 1.31
N TYR A 243 -22.55 35.45 0.16
CA TYR A 243 -23.67 36.39 -0.01
C TYR A 243 -25.04 35.78 0.34
N LYS A 244 -25.28 34.53 -0.03
CA LYS A 244 -26.54 33.82 0.21
C LYS A 244 -26.65 33.17 1.61
N LEU A 245 -25.61 33.27 2.43
CA LEU A 245 -25.45 32.50 3.67
C LEU A 245 -25.63 33.34 4.94
N ASP A 246 -26.07 34.60 4.81
CA ASP A 246 -26.28 35.54 5.93
C ASP A 246 -25.15 35.48 6.97
N PRO A 247 -23.89 35.73 6.59
CA PRO A 247 -22.74 35.46 7.45
C PRO A 247 -22.67 36.44 8.62
N VAL A 248 -22.50 35.92 9.83
CA VAL A 248 -22.40 36.68 11.07
C VAL A 248 -21.02 36.48 11.69
N LEU A 249 -20.41 37.57 12.16
CA LEU A 249 -19.15 37.52 12.88
C LEU A 249 -19.39 37.31 14.38
N SER A 250 -18.95 36.17 14.87
CA SER A 250 -19.06 35.81 16.28
C SER A 250 -18.03 36.54 17.17
N ALA A 251 -18.15 36.41 18.50
CA ALA A 251 -17.29 37.09 19.48
C ALA A 251 -15.82 36.65 19.41
N ASP A 252 -15.58 35.38 19.08
CA ASP A 252 -14.30 34.75 18.79
C ASP A 252 -13.71 35.11 17.41
N GLY A 253 -14.42 35.93 16.62
CA GLY A 253 -13.94 36.44 15.33
C GLY A 253 -14.10 35.46 14.15
N ILE A 254 -14.77 34.32 14.36
CA ILE A 254 -15.08 33.35 13.31
C ILE A 254 -16.37 33.75 12.60
N ILE A 255 -16.37 33.62 11.27
CA ILE A 255 -17.56 33.74 10.43
C ILE A 255 -18.42 32.49 10.62
N ARG A 256 -19.63 32.69 11.12
CA ARG A 256 -20.66 31.66 11.25
C ARG A 256 -21.85 32.00 10.38
N ILE A 257 -22.64 30.99 10.05
CA ILE A 257 -23.90 31.21 9.35
C ILE A 257 -24.95 31.78 10.28
N GLY A 258 -25.59 32.86 9.84
CA GLY A 258 -26.84 33.36 10.40
C GLY A 258 -28.00 32.45 10.01
N GLY A 259 -29.02 32.35 10.85
CA GLY A 259 -30.10 31.42 10.59
C GLY A 259 -31.29 31.56 11.53
N ARG A 260 -32.33 30.79 11.19
CA ARG A 260 -33.61 30.77 11.91
C ARG A 260 -33.58 29.93 13.18
N LEU A 261 -32.50 29.19 13.43
CA LEU A 261 -32.34 28.31 14.60
C LEU A 261 -31.84 29.04 15.86
N LYS A 262 -31.77 30.38 15.86
CA LYS A 262 -31.29 31.17 17.01
C LYS A 262 -32.03 30.82 18.32
N ASN A 263 -33.33 30.53 18.25
CA ASN A 263 -34.17 30.24 19.42
C ASN A 263 -34.39 28.74 19.64
N ALA A 264 -33.78 27.86 18.85
CA ALA A 264 -33.94 26.41 19.00
C ALA A 264 -33.18 25.92 20.25
N PRO A 265 -33.69 24.89 20.97
CA PRO A 265 -33.02 24.29 22.13
C PRO A 265 -31.93 23.30 21.70
N VAL A 266 -30.97 23.78 20.91
CA VAL A 266 -29.83 23.00 20.40
C VAL A 266 -28.53 23.73 20.70
N ASP A 267 -27.40 23.04 20.59
CA ASP A 267 -26.08 23.65 20.83
C ASP A 267 -25.79 24.81 19.87
N GLU A 268 -25.04 25.82 20.34
CA GLU A 268 -24.69 27.00 19.56
C GLU A 268 -23.96 26.66 18.24
N GLY A 269 -23.18 25.58 18.22
CA GLY A 269 -22.53 25.09 16.99
C GLY A 269 -23.51 24.67 15.90
N VAL A 270 -24.67 24.12 16.30
CA VAL A 270 -25.76 23.74 15.39
C VAL A 270 -26.55 24.97 14.96
N LYS A 271 -26.78 25.91 15.88
CA LYS A 271 -27.50 27.16 15.58
C LYS A 271 -26.75 28.01 14.56
N ARG A 272 -25.42 28.06 14.71
CA ARG A 272 -24.52 28.94 13.97
C ARG A 272 -23.25 28.20 13.57
N PRO A 273 -23.32 27.30 12.58
CA PRO A 273 -22.16 26.53 12.15
C PRO A 273 -21.08 27.44 11.55
N ALA A 274 -19.81 27.11 11.81
CA ALA A 274 -18.68 27.87 11.28
C ALA A 274 -18.50 27.62 9.78
N VAL A 275 -18.32 28.68 9.00
CA VAL A 275 -18.23 28.57 7.53
C VAL A 275 -16.84 28.07 7.13
N LEU A 276 -16.80 27.05 6.26
CA LEU A 276 -15.56 26.50 5.71
C LEU A 276 -15.52 26.65 4.18
N PRO A 277 -14.34 26.97 3.60
CA PRO A 277 -14.16 27.03 2.16
C PRO A 277 -14.25 25.64 1.52
N LYS A 278 -14.51 25.59 0.21
CA LYS A 278 -14.59 24.33 -0.52
C LYS A 278 -13.24 23.62 -0.60
N ASP A 279 -12.20 24.36 -0.96
CA ASP A 279 -10.92 23.83 -1.43
C ASP A 279 -9.82 24.17 -0.42
N HIS A 280 -9.70 23.35 0.64
CA HIS A 280 -8.65 23.50 1.63
C HIS A 280 -8.28 22.17 2.29
N HIS A 281 -6.99 21.96 2.61
CA HIS A 281 -6.49 20.70 3.17
C HIS A 281 -7.16 20.33 4.50
N VAL A 282 -7.31 21.31 5.40
CA VAL A 282 -7.97 21.09 6.69
C VAL A 282 -9.43 20.64 6.53
N VAL A 283 -10.14 21.13 5.51
CA VAL A 283 -11.51 20.68 5.21
C VAL A 283 -11.50 19.19 4.86
N THR A 284 -10.49 18.75 4.12
CA THR A 284 -10.29 17.33 3.82
C THR A 284 -10.09 16.51 5.10
N LEU A 285 -9.28 17.02 6.04
CA LEU A 285 -9.05 16.35 7.33
C LEU A 285 -10.34 16.27 8.18
N ILE A 286 -11.11 17.35 8.24
CA ILE A 286 -12.37 17.40 8.99
C ILE A 286 -13.38 16.40 8.41
N VAL A 287 -13.62 16.45 7.09
CA VAL A 287 -14.56 15.53 6.43
C VAL A 287 -14.12 14.08 6.60
N ARG A 288 -12.81 13.80 6.47
CA ARG A 288 -12.27 12.45 6.67
C ARG A 288 -12.49 11.95 8.10
N GLN A 289 -12.34 12.81 9.12
CA GLN A 289 -12.61 12.43 10.51
C GLN A 289 -14.07 12.02 10.70
N PHE A 290 -15.05 12.85 10.30
CA PHE A 290 -16.47 12.49 10.43
C PHE A 290 -16.84 11.25 9.61
N HIS A 291 -16.25 11.08 8.43
CA HIS A 291 -16.46 9.89 7.63
C HIS A 291 -15.95 8.62 8.32
N GLN A 292 -14.81 8.68 9.02
CA GLN A 292 -14.27 7.56 9.80
C GLN A 292 -15.06 7.30 11.08
N GLU A 293 -15.41 8.35 11.84
CA GLU A 293 -16.18 8.25 13.09
C GLU A 293 -17.59 7.70 12.87
N SER A 294 -18.21 8.02 11.72
CA SER A 294 -19.51 7.47 11.32
C SER A 294 -19.44 6.08 10.68
N GLY A 295 -18.30 5.39 10.78
CA GLY A 295 -18.16 4.03 10.25
C GLY A 295 -18.25 3.95 8.73
N HIS A 296 -17.65 4.90 8.01
CA HIS A 296 -17.69 4.98 6.54
C HIS A 296 -19.08 5.18 5.94
N SER A 297 -19.97 5.84 6.68
CA SER A 297 -21.32 6.16 6.24
C SER A 297 -21.38 6.96 4.94
N GLY A 298 -22.54 6.87 4.28
CA GLY A 298 -22.82 7.55 3.03
C GLY A 298 -22.79 9.07 3.10
N ARG A 299 -22.74 9.71 1.93
CA ARG A 299 -22.56 11.16 1.75
C ARG A 299 -23.52 12.01 2.58
N GLU A 300 -24.81 11.72 2.56
CA GLU A 300 -25.80 12.56 3.24
C GLU A 300 -25.69 12.47 4.77
N HIS A 301 -25.29 11.31 5.29
CA HIS A 301 -25.07 11.14 6.74
C HIS A 301 -23.86 11.95 7.20
N VAL A 302 -22.73 11.86 6.50
CA VAL A 302 -21.53 12.67 6.78
C VAL A 302 -21.84 14.17 6.69
N LEU A 303 -22.66 14.59 5.71
CA LEU A 303 -23.10 15.99 5.60
C LEU A 303 -23.97 16.44 6.77
N SER A 304 -24.84 15.57 7.28
CA SER A 304 -25.65 15.85 8.47
C SER A 304 -24.77 16.10 9.69
N LEU A 305 -23.79 15.22 9.94
CA LEU A 305 -22.84 15.35 11.03
C LEU A 305 -21.99 16.62 10.91
N LEU A 306 -21.48 16.91 9.71
CA LEU A 306 -20.73 18.14 9.47
C LEU A 306 -21.54 19.39 9.80
N ARG A 307 -22.82 19.43 9.41
CA ARG A 307 -23.70 20.59 9.63
C ARG A 307 -24.00 20.89 11.09
N GLN A 308 -23.76 19.96 12.00
CA GLN A 308 -23.88 20.21 13.43
C GLN A 308 -22.83 21.20 13.95
N ARG A 309 -21.73 21.41 13.21
CA ARG A 309 -20.62 22.29 13.65
C ARG A 309 -20.08 23.20 12.55
N TYR A 310 -20.13 22.75 11.30
CA TYR A 310 -19.51 23.41 10.16
C TYR A 310 -20.45 23.52 8.97
N TRP A 311 -20.40 24.66 8.30
CA TRP A 311 -21.04 24.84 7.02
C TRP A 311 -20.01 24.91 5.90
N LEU A 312 -19.89 23.82 5.17
CA LEU A 312 -18.97 23.71 4.05
C LEU A 312 -19.60 24.27 2.75
N ILE A 313 -18.91 25.21 2.10
CA ILE A 313 -19.33 25.72 0.79
C ILE A 313 -19.21 24.60 -0.25
N LYS A 314 -20.27 24.38 -1.04
CA LYS A 314 -20.39 23.28 -2.02
C LYS A 314 -20.14 21.89 -1.39
N ALA A 315 -20.57 21.70 -0.13
CA ALA A 315 -20.32 20.51 0.69
C ALA A 315 -20.51 19.17 -0.01
N ARG A 316 -21.61 18.98 -0.74
CA ARG A 316 -21.91 17.71 -1.42
C ARG A 316 -20.80 17.27 -2.38
N SER A 317 -20.23 18.21 -3.13
CA SER A 317 -19.17 17.92 -4.10
C SER A 317 -17.87 17.52 -3.41
N THR A 318 -17.47 18.29 -2.39
CA THR A 318 -16.26 18.05 -1.60
C THR A 318 -16.35 16.71 -0.85
N VAL A 319 -17.45 16.47 -0.14
CA VAL A 319 -17.68 15.20 0.57
C VAL A 319 -17.69 14.03 -0.41
N ARG A 320 -18.36 14.14 -1.56
CA ARG A 320 -18.34 13.07 -2.58
C ARG A 320 -16.93 12.73 -3.04
N SER A 321 -16.09 13.74 -3.31
CA SER A 321 -14.70 13.51 -3.73
C SER A 321 -13.91 12.76 -2.65
N ILE A 322 -14.00 13.23 -1.41
CA ILE A 322 -13.24 12.66 -0.29
C ILE A 322 -13.66 11.22 0.01
N LEU A 323 -14.96 10.92 -0.05
CA LEU A 323 -15.49 9.56 0.12
C LEU A 323 -15.05 8.63 -1.02
N ARG A 324 -15.06 9.11 -2.28
CA ARG A 324 -14.59 8.33 -3.43
C ARG A 324 -13.10 7.98 -3.30
N ASP A 325 -12.30 8.88 -2.75
CA ASP A 325 -10.86 8.68 -2.57
C ASP A 325 -10.53 7.85 -1.31
N CYS A 326 -11.55 7.48 -0.51
CA CYS A 326 -11.37 6.63 0.66
C CYS A 326 -11.09 5.18 0.25
N PHE A 327 -9.93 4.65 0.66
CA PHE A 327 -9.55 3.26 0.39
C PHE A 327 -10.56 2.24 0.93
N GLY A 328 -11.04 2.43 2.16
CA GLY A 328 -12.02 1.53 2.79
C GLY A 328 -13.31 1.43 1.98
N CYS A 329 -13.88 2.57 1.58
CA CYS A 329 -15.07 2.61 0.75
C CYS A 329 -14.81 2.06 -0.65
N ARG A 330 -13.68 2.38 -1.28
CA ARG A 330 -13.33 1.85 -2.60
C ARG A 330 -13.24 0.33 -2.60
N ARG A 331 -12.64 -0.25 -1.56
CA ARG A 331 -12.53 -1.71 -1.44
C ARG A 331 -13.90 -2.38 -1.26
N GLN A 332 -14.80 -1.78 -0.47
CA GLN A 332 -16.14 -2.32 -0.23
C GLN A 332 -17.11 -2.13 -1.40
N SER A 333 -16.94 -1.05 -2.17
CA SER A 333 -17.82 -0.69 -3.30
C SER A 333 -17.28 -1.09 -4.67
N ALA A 334 -16.13 -1.78 -4.71
CA ALA A 334 -15.57 -2.27 -5.96
C ALA A 334 -16.51 -3.29 -6.61
N THR A 335 -17.00 -2.97 -7.80
CA THR A 335 -17.74 -3.92 -8.64
C THR A 335 -16.77 -5.00 -9.14
N PRO A 336 -17.18 -6.28 -9.19
CA PRO A 336 -16.41 -7.32 -9.87
C PRO A 336 -16.08 -6.88 -11.30
N VAL A 337 -14.85 -7.12 -11.74
CA VAL A 337 -14.45 -6.82 -13.11
C VAL A 337 -15.19 -7.79 -14.03
N GLU A 338 -15.94 -7.25 -15.00
CA GLU A 338 -16.55 -8.07 -16.03
C GLU A 338 -15.45 -8.53 -17.01
N GLN A 339 -15.27 -9.85 -17.15
CA GLN A 339 -14.34 -10.40 -18.11
C GLN A 339 -14.88 -10.16 -19.53
N LYS A 340 -14.11 -9.45 -20.37
CA LYS A 340 -14.39 -9.42 -21.80
C LYS A 340 -14.15 -10.83 -22.36
N MET A 341 -15.21 -11.47 -22.88
CA MET A 341 -15.13 -12.76 -23.55
C MET A 341 -14.13 -12.66 -24.71
N ALA A 342 -13.18 -13.59 -24.77
CA ALA A 342 -12.26 -13.70 -25.89
C ALA A 342 -12.98 -14.24 -27.13
N ASP A 343 -12.47 -13.91 -28.32
CA ASP A 343 -12.98 -14.46 -29.57
C ASP A 343 -12.84 -15.99 -29.58
N LEU A 344 -13.80 -16.67 -30.20
CA LEU A 344 -13.76 -18.11 -30.32
C LEU A 344 -12.61 -18.53 -31.25
N PRO A 345 -11.85 -19.57 -30.89
CA PRO A 345 -10.73 -20.03 -31.69
C PRO A 345 -11.22 -20.72 -32.98
N SER A 346 -10.36 -20.75 -34.01
CA SER A 346 -10.71 -21.15 -35.39
C SER A 346 -11.29 -22.56 -35.50
N ASP A 347 -10.79 -23.49 -34.71
CA ASP A 347 -11.26 -24.88 -34.55
C ASP A 347 -12.73 -25.01 -34.10
N ARG A 348 -13.29 -23.98 -33.44
CA ARG A 348 -14.72 -23.95 -33.05
C ARG A 348 -15.63 -23.31 -34.08
N VAL A 349 -15.07 -22.60 -35.06
CA VAL A 349 -15.84 -21.79 -36.02
C VAL A 349 -15.61 -22.20 -37.47
N THR A 350 -14.68 -23.12 -37.74
CA THR A 350 -14.39 -23.62 -39.09
C THR A 350 -15.51 -24.57 -39.55
N PRO A 351 -16.34 -24.17 -40.54
CA PRO A 351 -17.38 -25.04 -41.08
C PRO A 351 -16.77 -26.14 -41.98
N ASN A 352 -17.56 -27.17 -42.27
CA ASN A 352 -17.26 -28.21 -43.28
C ASN A 352 -16.12 -29.19 -42.95
N LYS A 353 -15.71 -29.30 -41.69
CA LYS A 353 -14.82 -30.37 -41.24
C LYS A 353 -15.61 -31.62 -40.84
N PRO A 354 -15.10 -32.83 -41.12
CA PRO A 354 -15.72 -34.07 -40.63
C PRO A 354 -15.91 -34.07 -39.11
N PRO A 355 -16.92 -34.81 -38.58
CA PRO A 355 -17.04 -35.02 -37.15
C PRO A 355 -15.73 -35.57 -36.54
N PHE A 356 -15.38 -35.06 -35.36
CA PHE A 356 -14.15 -35.38 -34.62
C PHE A 356 -12.82 -34.92 -35.25
N SER A 357 -12.82 -34.05 -36.28
CA SER A 357 -11.57 -33.40 -36.74
C SER A 357 -10.95 -32.49 -35.67
N PHE A 358 -11.76 -31.76 -34.91
CA PHE A 358 -11.32 -30.96 -33.77
C PHE A 358 -12.00 -31.46 -32.51
N VAL A 359 -11.20 -31.81 -31.48
CA VAL A 359 -11.71 -32.51 -30.29
C VAL A 359 -11.24 -31.80 -29.02
N GLY A 360 -12.17 -31.48 -28.13
CA GLY A 360 -11.88 -31.12 -26.75
C GLY A 360 -11.87 -32.37 -25.88
N VAL A 361 -10.85 -32.53 -25.04
CA VAL A 361 -10.68 -33.67 -24.14
C VAL A 361 -10.75 -33.20 -22.69
N ASP A 362 -11.53 -33.90 -21.89
CA ASP A 362 -11.64 -33.65 -20.45
C ASP A 362 -11.77 -34.97 -19.67
N CYS A 363 -11.21 -35.02 -18.47
CA CYS A 363 -11.21 -36.20 -17.61
C CYS A 363 -12.04 -35.95 -16.36
N PHE A 364 -12.93 -36.88 -16.01
CA PHE A 364 -13.81 -36.77 -14.86
C PHE A 364 -13.78 -38.02 -13.98
N GLY A 365 -14.08 -37.84 -12.70
CA GLY A 365 -13.94 -38.86 -11.66
C GLY A 365 -13.21 -38.29 -10.43
N PRO A 366 -12.66 -39.14 -9.54
CA PRO A 366 -12.69 -40.60 -9.58
C PRO A 366 -14.06 -41.19 -9.21
N PHE A 367 -14.41 -42.30 -9.83
CA PHE A 367 -15.48 -43.20 -9.41
C PHE A 367 -14.88 -44.41 -8.70
N MET A 368 -15.45 -44.78 -7.55
CA MET A 368 -15.05 -46.00 -6.84
C MET A 368 -15.83 -47.17 -7.43
N VAL A 369 -15.12 -48.11 -8.06
CA VAL A 369 -15.70 -49.31 -8.69
C VAL A 369 -15.14 -50.54 -7.99
N LYS A 370 -15.97 -51.59 -7.85
CA LYS A 370 -15.58 -52.83 -7.18
C LYS A 370 -15.44 -54.00 -8.19
N PRO A 371 -14.29 -54.16 -8.87
CA PRO A 371 -14.03 -55.36 -9.64
C PRO A 371 -13.73 -56.53 -8.69
N GLY A 372 -14.71 -57.39 -8.47
CA GLY A 372 -14.57 -58.55 -7.59
C GLY A 372 -14.43 -58.16 -6.11
N ARG A 373 -13.27 -58.44 -5.50
CA ARG A 373 -13.01 -58.18 -4.06
C ARG A 373 -12.27 -56.87 -3.78
N SER A 374 -11.66 -56.23 -4.78
CA SER A 374 -10.93 -54.97 -4.62
C SER A 374 -11.80 -53.77 -4.95
N LEU A 375 -11.55 -52.64 -4.27
CA LEU A 375 -12.17 -51.36 -4.56
C LEU A 375 -11.13 -50.48 -5.25
N VAL A 376 -11.39 -50.06 -6.48
CA VAL A 376 -10.43 -49.33 -7.32
C VAL A 376 -11.05 -48.04 -7.86
N LYS A 377 -10.21 -47.02 -8.03
CA LYS A 377 -10.60 -45.78 -8.69
C LYS A 377 -10.64 -46.00 -10.21
N ARG A 378 -11.67 -45.46 -10.85
CA ARG A 378 -11.81 -45.37 -12.31
C ARG A 378 -12.17 -43.95 -12.69
N TYR A 379 -11.79 -43.55 -13.89
CA TYR A 379 -12.03 -42.21 -14.42
C TYR A 379 -12.72 -42.36 -15.78
N GLY A 380 -13.37 -41.31 -16.24
CA GLY A 380 -13.90 -41.23 -17.59
C GLY A 380 -13.12 -40.19 -18.39
N CYS A 381 -12.79 -40.50 -19.63
CA CYS A 381 -12.27 -39.56 -20.61
C CYS A 381 -13.40 -39.16 -21.56
N ILE A 382 -13.68 -37.87 -21.65
CA ILE A 382 -14.68 -37.29 -22.54
C ILE A 382 -13.97 -36.68 -23.74
N PHE A 383 -14.33 -37.15 -24.92
CA PHE A 383 -13.96 -36.56 -26.20
C PHE A 383 -15.17 -35.81 -26.75
N THR A 384 -15.07 -34.48 -26.84
CA THR A 384 -16.12 -33.61 -27.36
C THR A 384 -15.71 -33.06 -28.73
N CYS A 385 -16.51 -33.31 -29.77
CA CYS A 385 -16.24 -32.73 -31.07
C CYS A 385 -16.54 -31.23 -31.05
N LEU A 386 -15.58 -30.39 -31.43
CA LEU A 386 -15.72 -28.94 -31.45
C LEU A 386 -16.52 -28.45 -32.67
N VAL A 387 -16.63 -29.27 -33.71
CA VAL A 387 -17.41 -28.98 -34.94
C VAL A 387 -18.90 -29.24 -34.72
N VAL A 388 -19.27 -30.46 -34.31
CA VAL A 388 -20.69 -30.89 -34.22
C VAL A 388 -21.21 -31.09 -32.80
N ARG A 389 -20.39 -30.85 -31.76
CA ARG A 389 -20.72 -31.06 -30.34
C ARG A 389 -21.09 -32.49 -29.95
N ALA A 390 -20.74 -33.47 -30.78
CA ALA A 390 -20.89 -34.89 -30.45
C ALA A 390 -19.94 -35.28 -29.29
N VAL A 391 -20.40 -36.16 -28.42
CA VAL A 391 -19.64 -36.62 -27.24
C VAL A 391 -19.34 -38.12 -27.37
N HIS A 392 -18.09 -38.49 -27.13
CA HIS A 392 -17.64 -39.88 -27.01
C HIS A 392 -16.95 -40.06 -25.66
N ILE A 393 -17.29 -41.12 -24.93
CA ILE A 393 -16.77 -41.35 -23.58
C ILE A 393 -16.06 -42.70 -23.55
N GLU A 394 -14.87 -42.71 -22.96
CA GLU A 394 -14.07 -43.91 -22.73
C GLU A 394 -13.70 -44.03 -21.25
N VAL A 395 -13.50 -45.27 -20.79
CA VAL A 395 -13.08 -45.52 -19.41
C VAL A 395 -11.55 -45.45 -19.29
N LEU A 396 -11.08 -44.69 -18.31
CA LEU A 396 -9.69 -44.63 -17.86
C LEU A 396 -9.53 -45.51 -16.61
N HIS A 397 -8.57 -46.43 -16.66
CA HIS A 397 -8.32 -47.34 -15.55
C HIS A 397 -7.45 -46.72 -14.47
N THR A 398 -6.47 -45.89 -14.86
CA THR A 398 -5.62 -45.09 -13.99
C THR A 398 -5.55 -43.66 -14.52
N MET A 399 -5.09 -42.75 -13.66
CA MET A 399 -4.74 -41.38 -14.05
C MET A 399 -3.25 -41.35 -14.40
N GLU A 400 -2.84 -42.16 -15.36
CA GLU A 400 -1.47 -42.21 -15.88
C GLU A 400 -1.51 -42.01 -17.39
N ALA A 401 -0.39 -41.56 -17.96
CA ALA A 401 -0.26 -41.30 -19.39
C ALA A 401 -0.58 -42.55 -20.24
N ASP A 402 -0.08 -43.72 -19.83
CA ASP A 402 -0.36 -45.00 -20.51
C ASP A 402 -1.87 -45.32 -20.60
N SER A 403 -2.62 -45.07 -19.54
CA SER A 403 -4.07 -45.30 -19.53
C SER A 403 -4.76 -44.35 -20.49
N PHE A 404 -4.26 -43.12 -20.58
CA PHE A 404 -4.76 -42.10 -21.51
C PHE A 404 -4.42 -42.45 -22.97
N ILE A 405 -3.19 -42.84 -23.28
CA ILE A 405 -2.77 -43.22 -24.64
C ILE A 405 -3.62 -44.38 -25.16
N ASN A 406 -3.82 -45.42 -24.35
CA ASN A 406 -4.69 -46.54 -24.70
C ASN A 406 -6.14 -46.10 -24.95
N THR A 407 -6.61 -45.11 -24.19
CA THR A 407 -7.96 -44.54 -24.34
C THR A 407 -8.08 -43.71 -25.62
N LEU A 408 -7.05 -42.92 -25.93
CA LEU A 408 -6.98 -42.13 -27.16
C LEU A 408 -6.93 -43.03 -28.40
N GLN A 409 -6.16 -44.11 -28.37
CA GLN A 409 -6.12 -45.09 -29.46
C GLN A 409 -7.48 -45.74 -29.69
N ARG A 410 -8.19 -46.16 -28.61
CA ARG A 410 -9.55 -46.69 -28.73
C ARG A 410 -10.51 -45.68 -29.37
N PHE A 411 -10.40 -44.41 -28.98
CA PHE A 411 -11.17 -43.33 -29.60
C PHE A 411 -10.86 -43.19 -31.10
N MET A 412 -9.57 -43.08 -31.47
CA MET A 412 -9.13 -42.93 -32.86
C MET A 412 -9.55 -44.11 -33.74
N CYS A 413 -9.40 -45.35 -33.25
CA CYS A 413 -9.84 -46.54 -33.96
C CYS A 413 -11.36 -46.57 -34.26
N ARG A 414 -12.18 -45.89 -33.44
CA ARG A 414 -13.64 -45.85 -33.61
C ARG A 414 -14.14 -44.61 -34.35
N ARG A 415 -13.48 -43.47 -34.19
CA ARG A 415 -13.97 -42.16 -34.66
C ARG A 415 -13.11 -41.54 -35.75
N GLY A 416 -11.95 -42.12 -36.05
CA GLY A 416 -10.95 -41.56 -36.95
C GLY A 416 -9.93 -40.71 -36.20
N GLU A 417 -8.85 -40.37 -36.90
CA GLU A 417 -7.77 -39.56 -36.36
C GLU A 417 -8.19 -38.07 -36.33
N PRO A 418 -8.14 -37.40 -35.16
CA PRO A 418 -8.40 -35.96 -35.06
C PRO A 418 -7.23 -35.16 -35.66
N GLU A 419 -7.54 -34.01 -36.25
CA GLU A 419 -6.54 -33.03 -36.71
C GLU A 419 -5.97 -32.20 -35.56
N GLU A 420 -6.82 -31.82 -34.58
CA GLU A 420 -6.41 -31.08 -33.39
C GLU A 420 -7.14 -31.60 -32.15
N ILE A 421 -6.38 -31.78 -31.07
CA ILE A 421 -6.90 -32.13 -29.74
C ILE A 421 -6.60 -30.97 -28.79
N ARG A 422 -7.61 -30.55 -28.02
CA ARG A 422 -7.49 -29.53 -26.98
C ARG A 422 -7.83 -30.11 -25.62
N SER A 423 -6.89 -30.03 -24.70
CA SER A 423 -7.09 -30.35 -23.29
C SER A 423 -6.79 -29.13 -22.42
N ASP A 424 -7.07 -29.25 -21.14
CA ASP A 424 -6.48 -28.37 -20.13
C ASP A 424 -5.00 -28.74 -19.87
N ASN A 425 -4.31 -27.90 -19.09
CA ASN A 425 -2.90 -28.11 -18.70
C ASN A 425 -2.75 -29.13 -17.56
N TRP A 426 -3.60 -30.15 -17.53
CA TRP A 426 -3.52 -31.16 -16.48
C TRP A 426 -2.31 -32.09 -16.71
N SER A 427 -1.64 -32.49 -15.63
CA SER A 427 -0.28 -33.08 -15.67
C SER A 427 -0.16 -34.33 -16.53
N ASN A 428 -1.23 -35.11 -16.69
CA ASN A 428 -1.20 -36.32 -17.50
C ASN A 428 -1.31 -36.05 -18.99
N PHE A 429 -1.97 -34.97 -19.40
CA PHE A 429 -2.01 -34.56 -20.80
C PHE A 429 -0.64 -34.05 -21.23
N VAL A 430 0.05 -33.30 -20.36
CA VAL A 430 1.44 -32.86 -20.60
C VAL A 430 2.41 -34.04 -20.62
N GLY A 431 2.22 -35.03 -19.74
CA GLY A 431 3.01 -36.27 -19.73
C GLY A 431 2.81 -37.11 -21.00
N ALA A 432 1.56 -37.30 -21.44
CA ALA A 432 1.24 -38.02 -22.66
C ALA A 432 1.67 -37.26 -23.94
N GLU A 433 1.57 -35.93 -23.97
CA GLU A 433 2.13 -35.10 -25.05
C GLU A 433 3.64 -35.31 -25.15
N ARG A 434 4.34 -35.29 -24.01
CA ARG A 434 5.78 -35.53 -23.97
C ARG A 434 6.14 -36.95 -24.47
N GLU A 435 5.46 -37.99 -23.98
CA GLU A 435 5.67 -39.36 -24.44
C GLU A 435 5.33 -39.55 -25.92
N LEU A 436 4.26 -38.94 -26.43
CA LEU A 436 3.92 -38.97 -27.86
C LEU A 436 4.97 -38.24 -28.69
N ARG A 437 5.50 -37.12 -28.19
CA ARG A 437 6.57 -36.36 -28.85
C ARG A 437 7.90 -37.12 -28.85
N GLU A 438 8.24 -37.77 -27.75
CA GLU A 438 9.42 -38.64 -27.62
C GLU A 438 9.28 -39.92 -28.48
N ALA A 439 8.09 -40.50 -28.56
CA ALA A 439 7.77 -41.61 -29.48
C ALA A 439 7.87 -41.16 -30.94
N THR A 440 7.41 -39.95 -31.27
CA THR A 440 7.54 -39.35 -32.62
C THR A 440 9.00 -39.04 -32.96
N GLN A 441 9.82 -38.68 -31.98
CA GLN A 441 11.26 -38.43 -32.15
C GLN A 441 12.09 -39.71 -32.25
N SER A 442 11.64 -40.81 -31.63
CA SER A 442 12.31 -42.12 -31.68
C SER A 442 11.91 -42.99 -32.88
N LEU A 443 10.84 -42.62 -33.59
CA LEU A 443 10.49 -43.20 -34.89
C LEU A 443 11.50 -42.75 -35.96
N ASP A 444 11.85 -43.67 -36.86
CA ASP A 444 12.73 -43.44 -38.00
C ASP A 444 12.15 -42.35 -38.91
N GLN A 445 12.60 -41.11 -38.68
CA GLN A 445 11.99 -39.91 -39.26
C GLN A 445 12.03 -39.91 -40.79
N GLN A 446 12.95 -40.65 -41.42
CA GLN A 446 12.97 -40.81 -42.88
C GLN A 446 11.76 -41.61 -43.38
N LYS A 447 11.39 -42.71 -42.71
CA LYS A 447 10.22 -43.52 -43.09
C LYS A 447 8.90 -42.81 -42.80
N VAL A 448 8.83 -42.06 -41.71
CA VAL A 448 7.65 -41.24 -41.37
C VAL A 448 7.48 -40.11 -42.39
N ASN A 449 8.56 -39.44 -42.79
CA ASN A 449 8.51 -38.38 -43.79
C ASN A 449 8.17 -38.91 -45.20
N GLU A 450 8.72 -40.06 -45.63
CA GLU A 450 8.34 -40.70 -46.90
C GLU A 450 6.87 -41.14 -46.94
N PHE A 451 6.34 -41.65 -45.82
CA PHE A 451 4.93 -42.04 -45.70
C PHE A 451 3.98 -40.84 -45.70
N LEU A 452 4.34 -39.74 -45.01
CA LEU A 452 3.58 -38.49 -44.98
C LEU A 452 3.59 -37.78 -46.33
N LEU A 453 4.73 -37.80 -47.04
CA LEU A 453 4.87 -37.30 -48.42
C LEU A 453 3.99 -38.08 -49.42
N GLN A 454 3.86 -39.41 -49.28
CA GLN A 454 2.96 -40.22 -50.12
C GLN A 454 1.48 -39.93 -49.86
N LYS A 455 1.12 -39.51 -48.65
CA LYS A 455 -0.28 -39.26 -48.23
C LYS A 455 -0.70 -37.80 -48.37
N GLY A 456 0.21 -36.90 -48.75
CA GLY A 456 -0.08 -35.48 -48.96
C GLY A 456 -0.41 -34.72 -47.67
N VAL A 457 0.04 -35.23 -46.52
CA VAL A 457 -0.16 -34.62 -45.21
C VAL A 457 1.07 -33.78 -44.89
N LYS A 458 0.86 -32.49 -44.60
CA LYS A 458 1.93 -31.57 -44.22
C LYS A 458 2.26 -31.64 -42.74
#